data_AF-A0A1Y5YRB4-F1
#
_entry.id   AF-A0A1Y5YRB4-F1
#
_cell.length_a   1.000
_cell.length_b   1.000
_cell.length_c   1.000
_cell.angle_alpha   90.00
_cell.angle_beta   90.00
_cell.angle_gamma   90.00
#
_symmetry.space_group_name_H-M   'P 1'
#
loop_
_entity.id
_entity.type
_entity.pdbx_description
1 polymer ?
#
loop_
_entity_poly.entity_id
_entity_poly.type
_entity_poly.pdbx_seq_one_letter_code
_entity_poly.pdbx_strand_id
1 'polypeptide(L)'
;MTNSEVRTKLTHEETIKFLKDLMDKDIQITQRYLQENGYHSYLNYISRYMGGLTKVKKEIGYVKKSTKLHNDNEIYTLLKKLDSEGINITSRYLIKNYKTQYGHIRNNMDGLTETLKQLGIKTVVKREGIKRTKRKWTKEEVITEMKKFIDSGEKLNSTNIINKNSSLYHACVNIFGSYKNTIEYLGINYNYISQVKKLTPVDIQNELRNLYEKGEDISSQNMQQKYRNLHASCQRVFGSYKIAIESINLNYDDIRKTKTWSKEKILNEIKSLNDKGEDLTSKYVSEKYNELHHACKWYFNSYEEAVKQAGIDYYNITKRKVWSKEKVKNKLLDLHNEGISLTPMYLINNHSEVYKSCVNYFGSYYNALNEFGIDYTSIIMDNPLERSKGLILEKIIEKVFDCLSVTYITQERTHISDDVWIIPDFKITKMDMNLHNLFKSSPNQKLWIDSKLSYWTCFTSNTHNKYKDHCEKLVFIYLRGHEKPEYINDKMTNICIFELLPYIKDEEKRHEINIELLKLLEDNPKENN
;
A
#
# COMPACT_ATOMS: atom_id res chain seq x y z
N MET A 1 -7.13 -33.91 25.94
CA MET A 1 -7.69 -32.56 26.18
C MET A 1 -7.62 -31.79 24.88
N THR A 2 -8.78 -31.55 24.26
CA THR A 2 -8.94 -30.89 22.96
C THR A 2 -8.80 -29.39 23.10
N ASN A 3 -7.74 -28.80 22.51
CA ASN A 3 -7.70 -27.36 22.24
C ASN A 3 -8.59 -27.08 21.02
N SER A 4 -9.90 -26.97 21.26
CA SER A 4 -10.79 -26.28 20.33
C SER A 4 -10.48 -24.79 20.44
N GLU A 5 -9.73 -24.25 19.48
CA GLU A 5 -9.61 -22.81 19.31
C GLU A 5 -11.00 -22.21 19.17
N VAL A 6 -11.46 -21.56 20.24
CA VAL A 6 -12.64 -20.72 20.24
C VAL A 6 -12.37 -19.62 19.21
N ARG A 7 -12.99 -19.72 18.03
CA ARG A 7 -13.15 -18.56 17.14
C ARG A 7 -14.02 -17.56 17.90
N THR A 8 -13.38 -16.66 18.63
CA THR A 8 -14.03 -15.52 19.27
C THR A 8 -14.74 -14.74 18.17
N LYS A 9 -16.07 -14.83 18.15
CA LYS A 9 -16.90 -13.94 17.32
C LYS A 9 -16.62 -12.53 17.82
N LEU A 10 -16.08 -11.67 16.96
CA LEU A 10 -15.99 -10.23 17.25
C LEU A 10 -17.33 -9.73 17.79
N THR A 11 -17.28 -9.04 18.92
CA THR A 11 -18.43 -8.40 19.56
C THR A 11 -18.45 -6.88 19.27
N HIS A 12 -19.60 -6.23 19.50
CA HIS A 12 -19.71 -4.76 19.45
C HIS A 12 -18.71 -4.10 20.40
N GLU A 13 -18.54 -4.63 21.62
CA GLU A 13 -17.64 -4.08 22.64
C GLU A 13 -16.17 -4.19 22.24
N GLU A 14 -15.72 -5.35 21.75
CA GLU A 14 -14.35 -5.54 21.27
C GLU A 14 -14.05 -4.63 20.07
N THR A 15 -15.03 -4.45 19.19
CA THR A 15 -14.92 -3.56 18.02
C THR A 15 -14.78 -2.11 18.44
N ILE A 16 -15.58 -1.65 19.41
CA ILE A 16 -15.49 -0.30 19.97
C ILE A 16 -14.15 -0.09 20.67
N LYS A 17 -13.72 -1.07 21.49
CA LYS A 17 -12.45 -1.02 22.21
C LYS A 17 -11.26 -0.92 21.26
N PHE A 18 -11.26 -1.72 20.19
CA PHE A 18 -10.24 -1.67 19.13
C PHE A 18 -10.17 -0.29 18.46
N LEU A 19 -11.32 0.28 18.09
CA LEU A 19 -11.35 1.60 17.46
C LEU A 19 -10.93 2.72 18.41
N LYS A 20 -11.23 2.60 19.72
CA LYS A 20 -10.74 3.54 20.74
C LYS A 20 -9.21 3.43 20.92
N ASP A 21 -8.64 2.23 20.94
CA ASP A 21 -7.18 2.04 21.01
C ASP A 21 -6.46 2.65 19.80
N LEU A 22 -7.04 2.54 18.59
CA LEU A 22 -6.53 3.25 17.42
C LEU A 22 -6.62 4.78 17.58
N MET A 23 -7.70 5.28 18.19
CA MET A 23 -7.88 6.70 18.44
C MET A 23 -6.88 7.23 19.48
N ASP A 24 -6.62 6.47 20.54
CA ASP A 24 -5.65 6.82 21.60
C ASP A 24 -4.21 6.83 21.06
N LYS A 25 -3.92 6.01 20.04
CA LYS A 25 -2.64 6.00 19.30
C LYS A 25 -2.53 7.08 18.22
N ASP A 26 -3.49 8.00 18.17
CA ASP A 26 -3.60 9.08 17.17
C ASP A 26 -3.64 8.59 15.71
N ILE A 27 -4.15 7.37 15.49
CA ILE A 27 -4.24 6.76 14.16
C ILE A 27 -5.53 7.18 13.46
N GLN A 28 -5.40 7.62 12.20
CA GLN A 28 -6.56 7.99 11.40
C GLN A 28 -7.38 6.75 10.99
N ILE A 29 -8.52 6.55 11.66
CA ILE A 29 -9.41 5.41 11.41
C ILE A 29 -10.08 5.62 10.04
N THR A 30 -9.55 5.07 8.96
CA THR A 30 -10.18 5.09 7.63
C THR A 30 -10.47 3.67 7.14
N GLN A 31 -11.43 3.51 6.24
CA GLN A 31 -11.70 2.21 5.63
C GLN A 31 -10.43 1.63 4.97
N ARG A 32 -9.66 2.49 4.30
CA ARG A 32 -8.38 2.15 3.66
C ARG A 32 -7.34 1.68 4.68
N TYR A 33 -7.15 2.42 5.77
CA TYR A 33 -6.22 2.03 6.83
C TYR A 33 -6.57 0.65 7.42
N LEU A 34 -7.87 0.40 7.68
CA LEU A 34 -8.32 -0.89 8.21
C LEU A 34 -8.07 -2.06 7.23
N GLN A 35 -8.17 -1.82 5.92
CA GLN A 35 -7.88 -2.82 4.90
C GLN A 35 -6.37 -3.07 4.75
N GLU A 36 -5.57 -2.02 4.62
CA GLU A 36 -4.12 -2.10 4.42
C GLU A 36 -3.38 -2.75 5.60
N ASN A 37 -3.96 -2.66 6.81
CA ASN A 37 -3.37 -3.24 8.04
C ASN A 37 -4.05 -4.55 8.48
N GLY A 38 -4.82 -5.20 7.60
CA GLY A 38 -5.34 -6.56 7.87
C GLY A 38 -6.58 -6.62 8.77
N TYR A 39 -7.19 -5.50 9.16
CA TYR A 39 -8.36 -5.42 10.05
C TYR A 39 -9.70 -5.64 9.31
N HIS A 40 -9.72 -6.51 8.29
CA HIS A 40 -10.89 -6.80 7.46
C HIS A 40 -12.06 -7.39 8.26
N SER A 41 -11.77 -8.16 9.31
CA SER A 41 -12.78 -8.75 10.20
C SER A 41 -13.58 -7.67 10.94
N TYR A 42 -12.92 -6.65 11.49
CA TYR A 42 -13.54 -5.49 12.13
C TYR A 42 -14.37 -4.68 11.13
N LEU A 43 -13.82 -4.41 9.94
CA LEU A 43 -14.54 -3.64 8.91
C LEU A 43 -15.82 -4.36 8.45
N ASN A 44 -15.75 -5.67 8.22
CA ASN A 44 -16.89 -6.49 7.84
C ASN A 44 -17.96 -6.53 8.95
N TYR A 45 -17.53 -6.63 10.21
CA TYR A 45 -18.42 -6.59 11.35
C TYR A 45 -19.16 -5.25 11.45
N ILE A 46 -18.42 -4.14 11.38
CA ILE A 46 -18.94 -2.77 11.42
C ILE A 46 -19.98 -2.54 10.31
N SER A 47 -19.69 -3.01 9.10
CA SER A 47 -20.60 -2.86 7.95
C SER A 47 -21.88 -3.68 8.10
N ARG A 48 -21.80 -4.90 8.65
CA ARG A 48 -22.95 -5.82 8.77
C ARG A 48 -23.82 -5.53 9.99
N TYR A 49 -23.23 -5.12 11.11
CA TYR A 49 -23.92 -5.10 12.41
C TYR A 49 -23.93 -3.74 13.11
N MET A 50 -23.08 -2.79 12.71
CA MET A 50 -22.97 -1.49 13.40
C MET A 50 -23.39 -0.29 12.53
N GLY A 51 -24.00 -0.54 11.36
CA GLY A 51 -24.50 0.52 10.48
C GLY A 51 -23.40 1.33 9.79
N GLY A 52 -22.20 0.77 9.68
CA GLY A 52 -21.07 1.35 8.94
C GLY A 52 -20.16 2.27 9.76
N LEU A 53 -18.94 2.47 9.25
CA LEU A 53 -17.84 3.12 9.97
C LEU A 53 -18.16 4.55 10.42
N THR A 54 -18.98 5.30 9.67
CA THR A 54 -19.40 6.66 10.03
C THR A 54 -20.25 6.68 11.30
N LYS A 55 -21.16 5.70 11.46
CA LYS A 55 -22.04 5.62 12.62
C LYS A 55 -21.24 5.27 13.87
N VAL A 56 -20.36 4.27 13.76
CA VAL A 56 -19.49 3.84 14.86
C VAL A 56 -18.50 4.93 15.28
N LYS A 57 -17.95 5.70 14.34
CA LYS A 57 -17.11 6.86 14.65
C LYS A 57 -17.83 7.91 15.49
N LYS A 58 -19.12 8.17 15.20
CA LYS A 58 -19.93 9.10 15.99
C LYS A 58 -20.17 8.56 17.40
N GLU A 59 -20.41 7.26 17.52
CA GLU A 59 -20.62 6.56 18.79
C GLU A 59 -19.38 6.60 19.69
N ILE A 60 -18.18 6.45 19.13
CA ILE A 60 -16.92 6.51 19.91
C ILE A 60 -16.37 7.94 20.08
N GLY A 61 -17.07 8.97 19.60
CA GLY A 61 -16.61 10.36 19.70
C GLY A 61 -15.43 10.71 18.80
N TYR A 62 -15.20 9.96 17.71
CA TYR A 62 -14.08 10.19 16.80
C TYR A 62 -14.24 11.50 16.04
N VAL A 63 -13.34 12.46 16.29
CA VAL A 63 -13.24 13.73 15.56
C VAL A 63 -12.19 13.60 14.47
N LYS A 64 -12.58 13.81 13.20
CA LYS A 64 -11.66 13.72 12.07
C LYS A 64 -10.69 14.92 12.08
N LYS A 65 -9.41 14.69 12.33
CA LYS A 65 -8.35 15.69 12.07
C LYS A 65 -8.32 16.03 10.56
N SER A 66 -8.72 17.24 10.20
CA SER A 66 -8.62 17.79 8.83
C SER A 66 -7.21 18.30 8.58
N THR A 67 -6.67 18.09 7.39
CA THR A 67 -5.33 18.51 6.94
C THR A 67 -5.18 20.02 6.67
N LYS A 68 -6.20 20.81 6.97
CA LYS A 68 -6.13 22.25 7.30
C LYS A 68 -7.46 22.58 7.98
N LEU A 69 -7.43 22.91 9.26
CA LEU A 69 -8.61 23.45 9.94
C LEU A 69 -8.71 24.92 9.54
N HIS A 70 -9.71 25.24 8.72
CA HIS A 70 -10.22 26.60 8.72
C HIS A 70 -10.87 26.81 10.09
N ASN A 71 -10.70 27.97 10.70
CA ASN A 71 -11.50 28.34 11.86
C ASN A 71 -12.78 29.05 11.41
N ASP A 72 -13.80 29.09 12.25
CA ASP A 72 -15.10 29.68 11.90
C ASP A 72 -14.96 31.17 11.53
N ASN A 73 -14.00 31.88 12.12
CA ASN A 73 -13.72 33.29 11.82
C ASN A 73 -13.17 33.50 10.40
N GLU A 74 -12.30 32.62 9.89
CA GLU A 74 -11.84 32.63 8.50
C GLU A 74 -13.00 32.44 7.53
N ILE A 75 -13.92 31.55 7.88
CA ILE A 75 -15.12 31.29 7.08
C ILE A 75 -16.05 32.51 7.10
N TYR A 76 -16.31 33.10 8.25
CA TYR A 76 -17.10 34.33 8.36
C TYR A 76 -16.47 35.48 7.56
N THR A 77 -15.15 35.64 7.63
CA THR A 77 -14.41 36.65 6.87
C THR A 77 -14.54 36.43 5.36
N LEU A 78 -14.40 35.18 4.90
CA LEU A 78 -14.59 34.81 3.50
C LEU A 78 -16.02 35.11 3.04
N LEU A 79 -17.03 34.68 3.79
CA LEU A 79 -18.43 34.86 3.41
C LEU A 79 -18.82 36.34 3.35
N LYS A 80 -18.37 37.17 4.32
CA LYS A 80 -18.56 38.62 4.29
C LYS A 80 -17.85 39.27 3.10
N LYS A 81 -16.62 38.84 2.77
CA LYS A 81 -15.90 39.32 1.59
C LYS A 81 -16.66 39.02 0.30
N LEU A 82 -17.11 37.78 0.12
CA LEU A 82 -17.88 37.37 -1.06
C LEU A 82 -19.19 38.16 -1.20
N ASP A 83 -19.86 38.44 -0.08
CA ASP A 83 -21.07 39.29 -0.06
C ASP A 83 -20.75 40.75 -0.43
N SER A 84 -19.65 41.32 0.09
CA SER A 84 -19.20 42.66 -0.28
C SER A 84 -18.79 42.79 -1.76
N GLU A 85 -18.34 41.70 -2.37
CA GLU A 85 -18.03 41.61 -3.81
C GLU A 85 -19.29 41.36 -4.67
N GLY A 86 -20.48 41.26 -4.05
CA GLY A 86 -21.75 41.01 -4.74
C GLY A 86 -21.89 39.59 -5.29
N ILE A 87 -21.09 38.64 -4.82
CA ILE A 87 -21.08 37.26 -5.31
C ILE A 87 -22.26 36.49 -4.72
N ASN A 88 -23.01 35.78 -5.57
CA ASN A 88 -24.08 34.90 -5.12
C ASN A 88 -23.52 33.62 -4.47
N ILE A 89 -23.47 33.60 -3.13
CA ILE A 89 -22.88 32.53 -2.33
C ILE A 89 -23.80 31.30 -2.30
N THR A 90 -23.64 30.41 -3.28
CA THR A 90 -24.34 29.11 -3.33
C THR A 90 -23.43 27.95 -2.95
N SER A 91 -24.02 26.83 -2.51
CA SER A 91 -23.24 25.59 -2.28
C SER A 91 -22.44 25.18 -3.52
N ARG A 92 -23.02 25.34 -4.72
CA ARG A 92 -22.34 25.02 -5.99
C ARG A 92 -21.13 25.94 -6.24
N TYR A 93 -21.28 27.23 -5.97
CA TYR A 93 -20.19 28.20 -6.11
C TYR A 93 -19.05 27.89 -5.14
N LEU A 94 -19.36 27.64 -3.87
CA LEU A 94 -18.35 27.31 -2.86
C LEU A 94 -17.68 25.95 -3.11
N ILE A 95 -18.42 24.92 -3.56
CA ILE A 95 -17.80 23.64 -3.94
C ILE A 95 -16.78 23.82 -5.08
N LYS A 96 -17.07 24.72 -6.03
CA LYS A 96 -16.21 24.96 -7.20
C LYS A 96 -14.96 25.76 -6.85
N ASN A 97 -15.09 26.83 -6.06
CA ASN A 97 -14.02 27.80 -5.84
C ASN A 97 -13.37 27.72 -4.44
N TYR A 98 -14.08 27.16 -3.46
CA TYR A 98 -13.71 27.17 -2.04
C TYR A 98 -14.07 25.82 -1.38
N LYS A 99 -13.64 24.72 -2.01
CA LYS A 99 -14.06 23.34 -1.67
C LYS A 99 -13.74 22.96 -0.22
N THR A 100 -12.59 23.37 0.30
CA THR A 100 -12.17 23.06 1.68
C THR A 100 -12.98 23.87 2.70
N GLN A 101 -13.24 25.15 2.41
CA GLN A 101 -14.07 26.03 3.24
C GLN A 101 -15.54 25.57 3.26
N TYR A 102 -16.08 25.15 2.12
CA TYR A 102 -17.40 24.50 2.07
C TYR A 102 -17.45 23.21 2.88
N GLY A 103 -16.37 22.42 2.81
CA GLY A 103 -16.21 21.23 3.65
C GLY A 103 -16.25 21.54 5.14
N HIS A 104 -15.65 22.66 5.57
CA HIS A 104 -15.72 23.13 6.96
C HIS A 104 -17.14 23.55 7.35
N ILE A 105 -17.79 24.39 6.54
CA ILE A 105 -19.18 24.83 6.73
C ILE A 105 -20.13 23.63 6.89
N ARG A 106 -19.93 22.57 6.09
CA ARG A 106 -20.79 21.38 6.08
C ARG A 106 -20.55 20.44 7.27
N ASN A 107 -19.31 20.28 7.69
CA ASN A 107 -18.94 19.24 8.67
C ASN A 107 -18.80 19.78 10.10
N ASN A 108 -18.51 21.08 10.25
CA ASN A 108 -18.15 21.70 11.53
C ASN A 108 -19.04 22.89 11.93
N MET A 109 -19.84 23.44 11.01
CA MET A 109 -20.79 24.53 11.30
C MET A 109 -22.23 24.07 11.07
N ASP A 110 -23.21 24.94 11.35
CA ASP A 110 -24.66 24.69 11.20
C ASP A 110 -25.15 24.54 9.74
N GLY A 111 -24.22 24.48 8.78
CA GLY A 111 -24.50 24.43 7.36
C GLY A 111 -24.72 25.80 6.72
N LEU A 112 -24.46 25.88 5.40
CA LEU A 112 -24.33 27.15 4.67
C LEU A 112 -25.51 28.10 4.85
N THR A 113 -26.74 27.59 4.87
CA THR A 113 -27.94 28.43 4.99
C THR A 113 -28.02 29.11 6.35
N GLU A 114 -27.75 28.38 7.43
CA GLU A 114 -27.81 28.94 8.79
C GLU A 114 -26.62 29.87 9.04
N THR A 115 -25.43 29.49 8.55
CA THR A 115 -24.23 30.34 8.61
C THR A 115 -24.43 31.68 7.91
N LEU A 116 -25.03 31.70 6.71
CA LEU A 116 -25.31 32.95 5.99
C LEU A 116 -26.37 33.80 6.72
N LYS A 117 -27.36 33.17 7.35
CA LYS A 117 -28.38 33.84 8.15
C LYS A 117 -27.80 34.49 9.41
N GLN A 118 -26.91 33.79 10.12
CA GLN A 118 -26.17 34.34 11.27
C GLN A 118 -25.34 35.58 10.88
N LEU A 119 -24.81 35.61 9.65
CA LEU A 119 -24.05 36.75 9.13
C LEU A 119 -24.92 37.89 8.58
N GLY A 120 -26.24 37.74 8.53
CA GLY A 120 -27.14 38.72 7.92
C GLY A 120 -27.02 38.81 6.39
N ILE A 121 -26.36 37.85 5.74
CA ILE A 121 -26.19 37.81 4.29
C ILE A 121 -27.49 37.33 3.66
N LYS A 122 -28.04 38.12 2.71
CA LYS A 122 -29.30 37.79 2.03
C LYS A 122 -29.14 36.52 1.20
N THR A 123 -29.57 35.39 1.74
CA THR A 123 -29.69 34.15 0.96
C THR A 123 -30.82 34.28 -0.04
N VAL A 124 -30.62 33.80 -1.28
CA VAL A 124 -31.75 33.60 -2.21
C VAL A 124 -32.66 32.58 -1.56
N VAL A 125 -33.74 33.08 -0.96
CA VAL A 125 -34.81 32.31 -0.34
C VAL A 125 -35.17 31.19 -1.31
N LYS A 126 -35.12 29.93 -0.83
CA LYS A 126 -35.80 28.79 -1.48
C LYS A 126 -37.12 29.33 -1.98
N ARG A 127 -37.51 29.09 -3.24
CA ARG A 127 -38.86 29.42 -3.72
C ARG A 127 -39.89 28.79 -2.75
N GLU A 128 -40.28 29.54 -1.72
CA GLU A 128 -41.37 29.21 -0.83
C GLU A 128 -42.61 29.41 -1.69
N GLY A 129 -43.36 28.32 -1.90
CA GLY A 129 -44.74 28.47 -2.35
C GLY A 129 -45.09 28.08 -3.78
N ILE A 130 -44.24 27.37 -4.55
CA ILE A 130 -44.81 26.42 -5.53
C ILE A 130 -44.72 25.02 -4.91
N LYS A 131 -45.62 24.74 -3.96
CA LYS A 131 -46.10 23.37 -3.82
C LYS A 131 -46.66 23.01 -5.19
N ARG A 132 -45.89 22.27 -6.01
CA ARG A 132 -46.51 21.49 -7.09
C ARG A 132 -47.47 20.57 -6.35
N THR A 133 -48.74 20.93 -6.28
CA THR A 133 -49.79 20.02 -5.86
C THR A 133 -49.70 18.87 -6.85
N LYS A 134 -49.02 17.78 -6.46
CA LYS A 134 -49.06 16.56 -7.25
C LYS A 134 -50.53 16.21 -7.33
N ARG A 135 -51.09 16.22 -8.55
CA ARG A 135 -52.44 15.73 -8.80
C ARG A 135 -52.60 14.41 -8.05
N LYS A 136 -53.52 14.38 -7.09
CA LYS A 136 -53.86 13.15 -6.38
C LYS A 136 -54.87 12.44 -7.27
N TRP A 137 -54.45 11.32 -7.84
CA TRP A 137 -55.31 10.47 -8.63
C TRP A 137 -56.25 9.69 -7.70
N THR A 138 -57.54 9.70 -8.00
CA THR A 138 -58.49 8.75 -7.41
C THR A 138 -58.55 7.46 -8.22
N LYS A 139 -59.15 6.41 -7.65
CA LYS A 139 -59.34 5.13 -8.32
C LYS A 139 -60.19 5.28 -9.58
N GLU A 140 -61.22 6.11 -9.51
CA GLU A 140 -62.18 6.41 -10.59
C GLU A 140 -61.53 7.21 -11.72
N GLU A 141 -60.68 8.18 -11.39
CA GLU A 141 -59.92 8.96 -12.37
C GLU A 141 -58.94 8.08 -13.17
N VAL A 142 -58.23 7.18 -12.49
CA VAL A 142 -57.34 6.22 -13.16
C VAL A 142 -58.11 5.32 -14.11
N ILE A 143 -59.27 4.80 -13.69
CA ILE A 143 -60.12 3.96 -14.55
C ILE A 143 -60.61 4.75 -15.76
N THR A 144 -61.06 5.99 -15.56
CA THR A 144 -61.59 6.84 -16.62
C THR A 144 -60.52 7.16 -17.67
N GLU A 145 -59.33 7.56 -17.23
CA GLU A 145 -58.22 7.82 -18.15
C GLU A 145 -57.74 6.56 -18.84
N MET A 146 -57.62 5.42 -18.14
CA MET A 146 -57.25 4.16 -18.78
C MET A 146 -58.30 3.70 -19.80
N LYS A 147 -59.60 3.95 -19.58
CA LYS A 147 -60.65 3.72 -20.57
C LYS A 147 -60.47 4.57 -21.83
N LYS A 148 -60.06 5.84 -21.71
CA LYS A 148 -59.73 6.66 -22.89
C LYS A 148 -58.63 6.04 -23.75
N PHE A 149 -57.60 5.45 -23.12
CA PHE A 149 -56.55 4.71 -23.84
C PHE A 149 -57.07 3.42 -24.51
N ILE A 150 -58.07 2.78 -23.92
CA ILE A 150 -58.74 1.60 -24.51
C ILE A 150 -59.58 2.03 -25.72
N ASP A 151 -60.41 3.07 -25.56
CA ASP A 151 -61.34 3.56 -26.58
C ASP A 151 -60.61 4.16 -27.78
N SER A 152 -59.42 4.75 -27.57
CA SER A 152 -58.57 5.26 -28.64
C SER A 152 -57.79 4.18 -29.39
N GLY A 153 -57.88 2.91 -28.96
CA GLY A 153 -57.14 1.79 -29.56
C GLY A 153 -55.63 1.85 -29.31
N GLU A 154 -55.18 2.62 -28.33
CA GLU A 154 -53.75 2.74 -28.02
C GLU A 154 -53.19 1.47 -27.34
N LYS A 155 -51.89 1.22 -27.54
CA LYS A 155 -51.21 0.07 -26.92
C LYS A 155 -51.14 0.24 -25.41
N LEU A 156 -51.72 -0.69 -24.66
CA LEU A 156 -51.76 -0.66 -23.19
C LEU A 156 -50.49 -1.19 -22.49
N ASN A 157 -49.37 -1.33 -23.20
CA ASN A 157 -48.14 -1.75 -22.54
C ASN A 157 -47.59 -0.64 -21.62
N SER A 158 -46.90 -1.03 -20.55
CA SER A 158 -46.42 -0.10 -19.52
C SER A 158 -45.54 1.01 -20.09
N THR A 159 -44.71 0.69 -21.09
CA THR A 159 -43.82 1.66 -21.74
C THR A 159 -44.60 2.76 -22.47
N ASN A 160 -45.65 2.40 -23.20
CA ASN A 160 -46.49 3.38 -23.89
C ASN A 160 -47.17 4.34 -22.91
N ILE A 161 -47.76 3.80 -21.83
CA ILE A 161 -48.43 4.63 -20.81
C ILE A 161 -47.43 5.52 -20.06
N ILE A 162 -46.22 5.03 -19.74
CA ILE A 162 -45.17 5.87 -19.10
C ILE A 162 -44.79 7.05 -20.00
N ASN A 163 -44.60 6.81 -21.30
CA ASN A 163 -44.16 7.84 -22.25
C ASN A 163 -45.25 8.89 -22.49
N LYS A 164 -46.52 8.49 -22.50
CA LYS A 164 -47.66 9.41 -22.72
C LYS A 164 -48.09 10.11 -21.44
N ASN A 165 -48.12 9.38 -20.33
CA ASN A 165 -48.58 9.88 -19.03
C ASN A 165 -47.95 9.09 -17.87
N SER A 166 -46.71 9.43 -17.53
CA SER A 166 -45.98 8.82 -16.41
C SER A 166 -46.70 8.96 -15.07
N SER A 167 -47.43 10.07 -14.86
CA SER A 167 -48.22 10.32 -13.66
C SER A 167 -49.37 9.30 -13.51
N LEU A 168 -50.07 9.01 -14.61
CA LEU A 168 -51.11 7.97 -14.66
C LEU A 168 -50.53 6.58 -14.38
N TYR A 169 -49.40 6.22 -15.00
CA TYR A 169 -48.75 4.93 -14.75
C TYR A 169 -48.43 4.73 -13.25
N HIS A 170 -47.83 5.73 -12.61
CA HIS A 170 -47.53 5.65 -11.18
C HIS A 170 -48.80 5.60 -10.32
N ALA A 171 -49.88 6.26 -10.73
CA ALA A 171 -51.17 6.15 -10.06
C ALA A 171 -51.76 4.73 -10.16
N CYS A 172 -51.69 4.09 -11.34
CA CYS A 172 -52.09 2.70 -11.53
C CYS A 172 -51.35 1.78 -10.55
N VAL A 173 -50.03 1.89 -10.46
CA VAL A 173 -49.20 1.09 -9.56
C VAL A 173 -49.51 1.37 -8.09
N ASN A 174 -49.65 2.63 -7.69
CA ASN A 174 -49.87 3.00 -6.30
C ASN A 174 -51.26 2.60 -5.78
N ILE A 175 -52.31 2.73 -6.60
CA ILE A 175 -53.69 2.47 -6.19
C ILE A 175 -54.02 0.98 -6.24
N PHE A 176 -53.55 0.27 -7.28
CA PHE A 176 -53.89 -1.13 -7.51
C PHE A 176 -52.74 -2.09 -7.13
N GLY A 177 -51.64 -1.56 -6.58
CA GLY A 177 -50.44 -2.29 -6.17
C GLY A 177 -49.49 -2.66 -7.32
N SER A 178 -50.02 -2.90 -8.52
CA SER A 178 -49.21 -3.11 -9.73
C SER A 178 -49.96 -2.71 -10.99
N TYR A 179 -49.22 -2.39 -12.06
CA TYR A 179 -49.81 -2.07 -13.36
C TYR A 179 -50.58 -3.26 -13.94
N LYS A 180 -50.11 -4.50 -13.69
CA LYS A 180 -50.83 -5.73 -14.03
C LYS A 180 -52.23 -5.75 -13.42
N ASN A 181 -52.32 -5.51 -12.11
CA ASN A 181 -53.60 -5.53 -11.39
C ASN A 181 -54.55 -4.45 -11.93
N THR A 182 -54.04 -3.28 -12.32
CA THR A 182 -54.88 -2.24 -12.95
C THR A 182 -55.52 -2.73 -14.26
N ILE A 183 -54.75 -3.39 -15.12
CA ILE A 183 -55.23 -3.93 -16.40
C ILE A 183 -56.23 -5.07 -16.18
N GLU A 184 -55.95 -5.98 -15.24
CA GLU A 184 -56.88 -7.06 -14.87
C GLU A 184 -58.16 -6.53 -14.23
N TYR A 185 -58.07 -5.45 -13.44
CA TYR A 185 -59.24 -4.76 -12.88
C TYR A 185 -60.12 -4.13 -13.96
N LEU A 186 -59.54 -3.71 -15.09
CA LEU A 186 -60.28 -3.23 -16.27
C LEU A 186 -60.89 -4.36 -17.11
N GLY A 187 -60.78 -5.62 -16.66
CA GLY A 187 -61.31 -6.79 -17.34
C GLY A 187 -60.44 -7.28 -18.50
N ILE A 188 -59.22 -6.76 -18.65
CA ILE A 188 -58.31 -7.16 -19.73
C ILE A 188 -57.27 -8.14 -19.16
N ASN A 189 -57.11 -9.29 -19.80
CA ASN A 189 -56.06 -10.21 -19.41
C ASN A 189 -54.68 -9.63 -19.78
N TYR A 190 -53.88 -9.30 -18.76
CA TYR A 190 -52.58 -8.66 -18.91
C TYR A 190 -51.60 -9.44 -19.80
N ASN A 191 -51.74 -10.76 -19.91
CA ASN A 191 -50.88 -11.58 -20.77
C ASN A 191 -51.07 -11.27 -22.27
N TYR A 192 -52.22 -10.74 -22.69
CA TYR A 192 -52.41 -10.28 -24.08
C TYR A 192 -51.74 -8.93 -24.36
N ILE A 193 -51.43 -8.16 -23.31
CA ILE A 193 -50.76 -6.86 -23.40
C ILE A 193 -49.25 -7.01 -23.23
N SER A 194 -48.81 -7.94 -22.38
CA SER A 194 -47.41 -8.27 -22.21
C SER A 194 -46.89 -9.01 -23.44
N GLN A 195 -46.03 -8.38 -24.24
CA GLN A 195 -45.35 -9.02 -25.38
C GLN A 195 -44.36 -10.13 -24.98
N VAL A 196 -44.22 -10.42 -23.68
CA VAL A 196 -43.29 -11.43 -23.16
C VAL A 196 -44.11 -12.61 -22.66
N LYS A 197 -44.27 -13.63 -23.51
CA LYS A 197 -44.76 -14.95 -23.08
C LYS A 197 -43.84 -15.46 -21.98
N LYS A 198 -44.36 -15.63 -20.76
CA LYS A 198 -43.61 -16.27 -19.68
C LYS A 198 -43.49 -17.75 -20.02
N LEU A 199 -42.26 -18.23 -20.22
CA LEU A 199 -42.00 -19.64 -20.49
C LEU A 199 -42.36 -20.47 -19.25
N THR A 200 -43.17 -21.51 -19.46
CA THR A 200 -43.47 -22.53 -18.46
C THR A 200 -42.26 -23.47 -18.28
N PRO A 201 -42.20 -24.29 -17.21
CA PRO A 201 -41.15 -25.31 -17.08
C PRO A 201 -41.02 -26.21 -18.31
N VAL A 202 -42.16 -26.60 -18.90
CA VAL A 202 -42.22 -27.46 -20.09
C VAL A 202 -41.70 -26.73 -21.34
N ASP A 203 -42.07 -25.45 -21.53
CA ASP A 203 -41.54 -24.65 -22.65
C ASP A 203 -40.01 -24.54 -22.56
N ILE A 204 -39.46 -24.28 -21.37
CA ILE A 204 -38.00 -24.17 -21.14
C ILE A 204 -37.30 -25.49 -21.45
N GLN A 205 -37.85 -26.61 -20.96
CA GLN A 205 -37.30 -27.95 -21.21
C GLN A 205 -37.26 -28.27 -22.71
N ASN A 206 -38.35 -27.98 -23.43
CA ASN A 206 -38.44 -28.21 -24.87
C ASN A 206 -37.45 -27.34 -25.65
N GLU A 207 -37.30 -26.06 -25.30
CA GLU A 207 -36.31 -25.18 -25.94
C GLU A 207 -34.88 -25.64 -25.68
N LEU A 208 -34.53 -26.02 -24.44
CA LEU A 208 -33.20 -26.52 -24.11
C LEU A 208 -32.89 -27.84 -24.84
N ARG A 209 -33.86 -28.76 -24.93
CA ARG A 209 -33.70 -30.03 -25.66
C ARG A 209 -33.48 -29.79 -27.15
N ASN A 210 -34.27 -28.92 -27.76
CA ASN A 210 -34.14 -28.55 -29.17
C ASN A 210 -32.78 -27.93 -29.48
N LEU A 211 -32.26 -27.05 -28.60
CA LEU A 211 -30.92 -26.49 -28.75
C LEU A 211 -29.84 -27.57 -28.68
N TYR A 212 -29.95 -28.48 -27.70
CA TYR A 212 -29.01 -29.60 -27.55
C TYR A 212 -29.02 -30.53 -28.77
N GLU A 213 -30.21 -30.92 -29.26
CA GLU A 213 -30.37 -31.80 -30.42
C GLU A 213 -29.83 -31.17 -31.71
N LYS A 214 -29.87 -29.83 -31.82
CA LYS A 214 -29.24 -29.08 -32.92
C LYS A 214 -27.72 -28.97 -32.81
N GLY A 215 -27.12 -29.49 -31.75
CA GLY A 215 -25.69 -29.37 -31.48
C GLY A 215 -25.25 -27.96 -31.07
N GLU A 216 -26.18 -27.11 -30.62
CA GLU A 216 -25.82 -25.79 -30.09
C GLU A 216 -25.08 -25.91 -28.76
N ASP A 217 -24.14 -24.99 -28.55
CA ASP A 217 -23.39 -24.90 -27.29
C ASP A 217 -24.31 -24.41 -26.16
N ILE A 218 -24.89 -25.34 -25.40
CA ILE A 218 -25.75 -25.03 -24.26
C ILE A 218 -24.98 -24.74 -22.96
N SER A 219 -23.68 -24.41 -23.04
CA SER A 219 -22.94 -23.95 -21.85
C SER A 219 -23.55 -22.65 -21.29
N SER A 220 -23.52 -22.50 -19.97
CA SER A 220 -24.17 -21.35 -19.32
C SER A 220 -23.67 -20.00 -19.85
N GLN A 221 -22.41 -19.89 -20.27
CA GLN A 221 -21.86 -18.65 -20.80
C GLN A 221 -22.43 -18.33 -22.20
N ASN A 222 -22.46 -19.30 -23.11
CA ASN A 222 -23.04 -19.11 -24.43
C ASN A 222 -24.54 -18.79 -24.33
N MET A 223 -25.24 -19.45 -23.40
CA MET A 223 -26.67 -19.24 -23.18
C MET A 223 -26.99 -17.86 -22.62
N GLN A 224 -26.15 -17.30 -21.74
CA GLN A 224 -26.28 -15.91 -21.29
C GLN A 224 -26.10 -14.88 -22.42
N GLN A 225 -25.27 -15.21 -23.42
CA GLN A 225 -24.94 -14.32 -24.53
C GLN A 225 -25.98 -14.39 -25.65
N LYS A 226 -26.26 -15.59 -26.18
CA LYS A 226 -27.15 -15.79 -27.33
C LYS A 226 -28.63 -15.92 -26.95
N TYR A 227 -28.93 -16.53 -25.80
CA TYR A 227 -30.30 -16.88 -25.39
C TYR A 227 -30.63 -16.30 -24.00
N ARG A 228 -30.29 -15.02 -23.78
CA ARG A 228 -30.39 -14.35 -22.47
C ARG A 228 -31.75 -14.52 -21.78
N ASN A 229 -32.86 -14.39 -22.52
CA ASN A 229 -34.20 -14.49 -21.97
C ASN A 229 -34.53 -15.92 -21.51
N LEU A 230 -34.10 -16.93 -22.27
CA LEU A 230 -34.25 -18.33 -21.90
C LEU A 230 -33.37 -18.67 -20.69
N HIS A 231 -32.11 -18.22 -20.67
CA HIS A 231 -31.20 -18.40 -19.52
C HIS A 231 -31.77 -17.78 -18.23
N ALA A 232 -32.26 -16.54 -18.31
CA ALA A 232 -32.91 -15.87 -17.18
C ALA A 232 -34.19 -16.59 -16.73
N SER A 233 -34.94 -17.16 -17.67
CA SER A 233 -36.14 -17.96 -17.35
C SER A 233 -35.78 -19.28 -16.67
N CYS A 234 -34.69 -19.95 -17.07
CA CYS A 234 -34.18 -21.14 -16.40
C CYS A 234 -33.88 -20.84 -14.91
N GLN A 235 -33.17 -19.75 -14.63
CA GLN A 235 -32.87 -19.34 -13.26
C GLN A 235 -34.12 -19.01 -12.45
N ARG A 236 -35.09 -18.33 -13.06
CA ARG A 236 -36.32 -17.91 -12.38
C ARG A 236 -37.25 -19.08 -12.05
N VAL A 237 -37.37 -20.06 -12.96
CA VAL A 237 -38.33 -21.16 -12.85
C VAL A 237 -37.75 -22.35 -12.09
N PHE A 238 -36.48 -22.71 -12.36
CA PHE A 238 -35.82 -23.88 -11.75
C PHE A 238 -34.87 -23.51 -10.59
N GLY A 239 -34.72 -22.21 -10.29
CA GLY A 239 -33.81 -21.69 -9.27
C GLY A 239 -32.34 -21.59 -9.73
N SER A 240 -31.89 -22.46 -10.63
CA SER A 240 -30.57 -22.37 -11.25
C SER A 240 -30.53 -22.93 -12.67
N TYR A 241 -29.57 -22.48 -13.48
CA TYR A 241 -29.36 -23.01 -14.84
C TYR A 241 -28.94 -24.49 -14.83
N LYS A 242 -28.17 -24.92 -13.82
CA LYS A 242 -27.78 -26.31 -13.61
C LYS A 242 -29.02 -27.22 -13.48
N ILE A 243 -29.95 -26.86 -12.59
CA ILE A 243 -31.18 -27.64 -12.37
C ILE A 243 -32.03 -27.70 -13.64
N ALA A 244 -32.09 -26.61 -14.41
CA ALA A 244 -32.82 -26.59 -15.69
C ALA A 244 -32.23 -27.59 -16.70
N ILE A 245 -30.90 -27.67 -16.82
CA ILE A 245 -30.21 -28.66 -17.66
C ILE A 245 -30.43 -30.09 -17.14
N GLU A 246 -30.31 -30.32 -15.84
CA GLU A 246 -30.54 -31.64 -15.24
C GLU A 246 -32.00 -32.09 -15.43
N SER A 247 -32.95 -31.15 -15.49
CA SER A 247 -34.37 -31.46 -15.72
C SER A 247 -34.70 -32.02 -17.11
N ILE A 248 -33.79 -31.90 -18.08
CA ILE A 248 -33.91 -32.53 -19.41
C ILE A 248 -33.09 -33.82 -19.52
N ASN A 249 -32.65 -34.37 -18.39
CA ASN A 249 -31.81 -35.57 -18.26
C ASN A 249 -30.41 -35.42 -18.88
N LEU A 250 -29.86 -34.21 -18.87
CA LEU A 250 -28.46 -33.97 -19.24
C LEU A 250 -27.62 -33.70 -18.00
N ASN A 251 -26.41 -34.25 -17.98
CA ASN A 251 -25.46 -33.97 -16.92
C ASN A 251 -24.81 -32.59 -17.16
N TYR A 252 -25.07 -31.63 -16.27
CA TYR A 252 -24.53 -30.28 -16.38
C TYR A 252 -23.00 -30.22 -16.34
N ASP A 253 -22.35 -31.18 -15.67
CA ASP A 253 -20.90 -31.23 -15.56
C ASP A 253 -20.22 -31.52 -16.92
N ASP A 254 -20.91 -32.21 -17.83
CA ASP A 254 -20.43 -32.49 -19.19
C ASP A 254 -20.67 -31.31 -20.16
N ILE A 255 -21.60 -30.42 -19.81
CA ILE A 255 -21.99 -29.25 -20.62
C ILE A 255 -21.19 -28.00 -20.25
N ARG A 256 -20.83 -27.85 -18.96
CA ARG A 256 -20.11 -26.66 -18.51
C ARG A 256 -18.66 -26.67 -18.98
N LYS A 257 -18.15 -25.50 -19.37
CA LYS A 257 -16.75 -25.36 -19.81
C LYS A 257 -15.76 -25.15 -18.66
N THR A 258 -16.24 -24.74 -17.49
CA THR A 258 -15.40 -24.44 -16.32
C THR A 258 -15.46 -25.57 -15.30
N LYS A 259 -14.31 -25.98 -14.75
CA LYS A 259 -14.27 -26.99 -13.67
C LYS A 259 -14.87 -26.41 -12.38
N THR A 260 -15.61 -27.22 -11.63
CA THR A 260 -15.96 -26.88 -10.24
C THR A 260 -14.95 -27.48 -9.28
N TRP A 261 -14.46 -26.64 -8.39
CA TRP A 261 -13.49 -27.02 -7.38
C TRP A 261 -14.20 -27.28 -6.05
N SER A 262 -13.84 -28.39 -5.40
CA SER A 262 -14.11 -28.66 -4.00
C SER A 262 -12.78 -28.93 -3.30
N LYS A 263 -12.73 -28.85 -1.96
CA LYS A 263 -11.51 -29.19 -1.21
C LYS A 263 -10.98 -30.57 -1.60
N GLU A 264 -11.84 -31.58 -1.62
CA GLU A 264 -11.48 -32.94 -1.99
C GLU A 264 -10.95 -33.07 -3.43
N LYS A 265 -11.63 -32.44 -4.40
CA LYS A 265 -11.17 -32.43 -5.81
C LYS A 265 -9.80 -31.76 -5.95
N ILE A 266 -9.56 -30.66 -5.24
CA ILE A 266 -8.27 -29.98 -5.25
C ILE A 266 -7.16 -30.90 -4.72
N LEU A 267 -7.38 -31.55 -3.57
CA LEU A 267 -6.39 -32.46 -2.98
C LEU A 267 -6.11 -33.67 -3.89
N ASN A 268 -7.14 -34.25 -4.51
CA ASN A 268 -6.99 -35.36 -5.44
C ASN A 268 -6.26 -34.95 -6.72
N GLU A 269 -6.52 -33.76 -7.26
CA GLU A 269 -5.81 -33.25 -8.43
C GLU A 269 -4.32 -33.02 -8.12
N ILE A 270 -4.01 -32.44 -6.95
CA ILE A 270 -2.62 -32.24 -6.49
C ILE A 270 -1.90 -33.60 -6.35
N LYS A 271 -2.54 -34.60 -5.72
CA LYS A 271 -1.99 -35.96 -5.60
C LYS A 271 -1.76 -36.59 -6.98
N SER A 272 -2.75 -36.49 -7.87
CA SER A 272 -2.64 -37.00 -9.25
C SER A 272 -1.48 -36.38 -10.02
N LEU A 273 -1.24 -35.07 -9.86
CA LEU A 273 -0.08 -34.41 -10.46
C LEU A 273 1.24 -34.91 -9.86
N ASN A 274 1.28 -35.13 -8.54
CA ASN A 274 2.45 -35.70 -7.85
C ASN A 274 2.76 -37.13 -8.34
N ASP A 275 1.74 -37.97 -8.44
CA ASP A 275 1.87 -39.37 -8.86
C ASP A 275 2.33 -39.49 -10.32
N LYS A 276 1.98 -38.50 -11.15
CA LYS A 276 2.49 -38.36 -12.53
C LYS A 276 3.91 -37.81 -12.62
N GLY A 277 4.51 -37.41 -11.50
CA GLY A 277 5.84 -36.79 -11.46
C GLY A 277 5.89 -35.40 -12.10
N GLU A 278 4.75 -34.69 -12.19
CA GLU A 278 4.72 -33.32 -12.69
C GLU A 278 5.40 -32.36 -11.69
N ASP A 279 5.96 -31.26 -12.20
CA ASP A 279 6.54 -30.21 -11.35
C ASP A 279 5.43 -29.55 -10.51
N LEU A 280 5.52 -29.66 -9.18
CA LEU A 280 4.55 -29.08 -8.26
C LEU A 280 4.96 -27.71 -7.72
N THR A 281 6.02 -27.09 -8.24
CA THR A 281 6.42 -25.75 -7.80
C THR A 281 5.27 -24.77 -8.05
N SER A 282 5.03 -23.87 -7.09
CA SER A 282 3.95 -22.90 -7.22
C SER A 282 4.02 -22.07 -8.51
N LYS A 283 5.22 -21.84 -9.05
CA LYS A 283 5.39 -21.13 -10.32
C LYS A 283 4.83 -21.97 -11.47
N TYR A 284 5.30 -23.20 -11.63
CA TYR A 284 4.85 -24.09 -12.69
C TYR A 284 3.34 -24.34 -12.64
N VAL A 285 2.80 -24.61 -11.45
CA VAL A 285 1.37 -24.87 -11.27
C VAL A 285 0.53 -23.62 -11.53
N SER A 286 1.02 -22.42 -11.20
CA SER A 286 0.32 -21.18 -11.56
C SER A 286 0.30 -20.90 -13.06
N GLU A 287 1.33 -21.32 -13.80
CA GLU A 287 1.44 -21.10 -15.25
C GLU A 287 0.65 -22.15 -16.04
N LYS A 288 0.80 -23.44 -15.71
CA LYS A 288 0.21 -24.56 -16.46
C LYS A 288 -1.17 -24.98 -15.95
N TYR A 289 -1.44 -24.82 -14.65
CA TYR A 289 -2.69 -25.24 -14.00
C TYR A 289 -3.31 -24.10 -13.19
N ASN A 290 -3.42 -22.92 -13.80
CA ASN A 290 -3.84 -21.68 -13.14
C ASN A 290 -5.18 -21.80 -12.36
N GLU A 291 -6.16 -22.52 -12.92
CA GLU A 291 -7.45 -22.74 -12.24
C GLU A 291 -7.29 -23.51 -10.93
N LEU A 292 -6.43 -24.55 -10.90
CA LEU A 292 -6.11 -25.30 -9.70
C LEU A 292 -5.38 -24.40 -8.69
N HIS A 293 -4.41 -23.59 -9.13
CA HIS A 293 -3.67 -22.67 -8.27
C HIS A 293 -4.58 -21.67 -7.58
N HIS A 294 -5.48 -21.05 -8.34
CA HIS A 294 -6.49 -20.13 -7.80
C HIS A 294 -7.46 -20.84 -6.85
N ALA A 295 -7.90 -22.05 -7.19
CA ALA A 295 -8.76 -22.85 -6.32
C ALA A 295 -8.08 -23.16 -4.98
N CYS A 296 -6.79 -23.51 -4.99
CA CYS A 296 -6.01 -23.75 -3.78
C CYS A 296 -5.99 -22.50 -2.87
N LYS A 297 -5.70 -21.33 -3.45
CA LYS A 297 -5.73 -20.05 -2.72
C LYS A 297 -7.10 -19.77 -2.10
N TRP A 298 -8.18 -20.04 -2.82
CA TRP A 298 -9.54 -19.75 -2.35
C TRP A 298 -9.99 -20.69 -1.23
N TYR A 299 -9.72 -21.99 -1.36
CA TYR A 299 -10.23 -23.01 -0.42
C TYR A 299 -9.31 -23.30 0.76
N PHE A 300 -8.01 -23.05 0.62
CA PHE A 300 -6.97 -23.38 1.60
C PHE A 300 -6.10 -22.17 1.99
N ASN A 301 -6.48 -20.95 1.60
CA ASN A 301 -5.75 -19.68 1.78
C ASN A 301 -4.43 -19.56 1.00
N SER A 302 -3.75 -20.67 0.70
CA SER A 302 -2.53 -20.68 -0.11
C SER A 302 -2.35 -22.00 -0.87
N TYR A 303 -1.52 -21.98 -1.92
CA TYR A 303 -1.15 -23.20 -2.64
C TYR A 303 -0.31 -24.15 -1.79
N GLU A 304 0.65 -23.61 -1.03
CA GLU A 304 1.49 -24.38 -0.10
C GLU A 304 0.65 -25.18 0.91
N GLU A 305 -0.37 -24.55 1.50
CA GLU A 305 -1.23 -25.21 2.47
C GLU A 305 -2.07 -26.33 1.84
N ALA A 306 -2.56 -26.13 0.61
CA ALA A 306 -3.27 -27.16 -0.13
C ALA A 306 -2.37 -28.38 -0.43
N VAL A 307 -1.09 -28.15 -0.78
CA VAL A 307 -0.12 -29.23 -1.02
C VAL A 307 0.22 -29.99 0.27
N LYS A 308 0.41 -29.27 1.38
CA LYS A 308 0.62 -29.87 2.71
C LYS A 308 -0.56 -30.74 3.12
N GLN A 309 -1.80 -30.25 2.95
CA GLN A 309 -3.01 -31.02 3.25
C GLN A 309 -3.25 -32.19 2.28
N ALA A 310 -2.63 -32.15 1.09
CA ALA A 310 -2.60 -33.29 0.18
C ALA A 310 -1.63 -34.40 0.65
N GLY A 311 -0.93 -34.20 1.77
CA GLY A 311 0.04 -35.14 2.32
C GLY A 311 1.39 -35.11 1.61
N ILE A 312 1.65 -34.06 0.84
CA ILE A 312 2.91 -33.89 0.12
C ILE A 312 3.75 -32.85 0.84
N ASP A 313 5.01 -33.19 1.08
CA ASP A 313 5.96 -32.25 1.66
C ASP A 313 6.33 -31.17 0.64
N TYR A 314 5.68 -30.01 0.76
CA TYR A 314 5.92 -28.85 -0.09
C TYR A 314 7.39 -28.37 -0.06
N TYR A 315 8.14 -28.65 1.02
CA TYR A 315 9.55 -28.29 1.11
C TYR A 315 10.43 -29.08 0.15
N ASN A 316 10.09 -30.33 -0.16
CA ASN A 316 10.81 -31.13 -1.14
C ASN A 316 10.54 -30.67 -2.58
N ILE A 317 9.38 -30.04 -2.80
CA ILE A 317 8.99 -29.49 -4.11
C ILE A 317 9.74 -28.18 -4.39
N THR A 318 9.80 -27.27 -3.41
CA THR A 318 10.53 -26.02 -3.57
C THR A 318 12.01 -26.29 -3.31
N LYS A 319 12.84 -26.45 -4.35
CA LYS A 319 14.32 -26.59 -4.24
C LYS A 319 15.06 -25.43 -3.54
N ARG A 320 14.37 -24.60 -2.75
CA ARG A 320 14.95 -23.60 -1.86
C ARG A 320 15.62 -24.31 -0.69
N LYS A 321 16.89 -23.97 -0.42
CA LYS A 321 17.58 -24.41 0.82
C LYS A 321 16.71 -24.01 2.01
N VAL A 322 16.12 -25.00 2.69
CA VAL A 322 15.41 -24.79 3.95
C VAL A 322 16.46 -24.54 5.02
N TRP A 323 16.45 -23.32 5.54
CA TRP A 323 17.22 -22.92 6.71
C TRP A 323 16.44 -23.34 7.96
N SER A 324 16.85 -24.41 8.62
CA SER A 324 16.42 -24.70 9.99
C SER A 324 17.24 -23.86 10.98
N LYS A 325 16.76 -23.68 12.23
CA LYS A 325 17.54 -23.03 13.30
C LYS A 325 18.98 -23.57 13.39
N GLU A 326 19.13 -24.90 13.28
CA GLU A 326 20.41 -25.60 13.33
C GLU A 326 21.27 -25.36 12.08
N LYS A 327 20.69 -25.35 10.88
CA LYS A 327 21.42 -25.01 9.65
C LYS A 327 21.89 -23.55 9.65
N VAL A 328 21.08 -22.63 10.17
CA VAL A 328 21.45 -21.21 10.33
C VAL A 328 22.63 -21.09 11.29
N LYS A 329 22.56 -21.77 12.44
CA LYS A 329 23.67 -21.83 13.41
C LYS A 329 24.95 -22.34 12.76
N ASN A 330 24.90 -23.52 12.13
CA ASN A 330 26.07 -24.14 11.53
C ASN A 330 26.68 -23.23 10.45
N LYS A 331 25.84 -22.64 9.58
CA LYS A 331 26.37 -21.74 8.55
C LYS A 331 27.01 -20.48 9.12
N LEU A 332 26.44 -19.88 10.17
CA LEU A 332 27.04 -18.70 10.79
C LEU A 332 28.36 -19.05 11.49
N LEU A 333 28.45 -20.21 12.14
CA LEU A 333 29.70 -20.71 12.72
C LEU A 333 30.74 -21.03 11.65
N ASP A 334 30.35 -21.66 10.54
CA ASP A 334 31.26 -21.92 9.41
C ASP A 334 31.84 -20.60 8.88
N LEU A 335 30.98 -19.60 8.61
CA LEU A 335 31.40 -18.27 8.16
C LEU A 335 32.30 -17.57 9.19
N HIS A 336 32.00 -17.71 10.49
CA HIS A 336 32.82 -17.15 11.57
C HIS A 336 34.22 -17.79 11.62
N ASN A 337 34.28 -19.12 11.55
CA ASN A 337 35.51 -19.91 11.61
C ASN A 337 36.37 -19.71 10.35
N GLU A 338 35.74 -19.51 9.19
CA GLU A 338 36.41 -19.14 7.93
C GLU A 338 36.91 -17.68 7.92
N GLY A 339 36.63 -16.89 8.97
CA GLY A 339 37.03 -15.50 9.07
C GLY A 339 36.26 -14.55 8.13
N ILE A 340 35.11 -15.00 7.60
CA ILE A 340 34.26 -14.22 6.70
C ILE A 340 33.45 -13.22 7.53
N SER A 341 33.30 -11.99 7.02
CA SER A 341 32.58 -10.92 7.73
C SER A 341 31.13 -11.33 8.03
N LEU A 342 30.74 -11.23 9.30
CA LEU A 342 29.37 -11.46 9.75
C LEU A 342 28.57 -10.16 9.91
N THR A 343 29.05 -9.05 9.36
CA THR A 343 28.33 -7.78 9.43
C THR A 343 26.95 -7.91 8.79
N PRO A 344 25.91 -7.24 9.33
CA PRO A 344 24.57 -7.28 8.76
C PRO A 344 24.54 -6.95 7.27
N MET A 345 25.33 -5.94 6.84
CA MET A 345 25.40 -5.53 5.44
C MET A 345 26.00 -6.62 4.54
N TYR A 346 27.09 -7.25 4.97
CA TYR A 346 27.71 -8.33 4.19
C TYR A 346 26.78 -9.53 4.05
N LEU A 347 26.11 -9.95 5.13
CA LEU A 347 25.15 -11.05 5.05
C LEU A 347 23.89 -10.69 4.26
N ILE A 348 23.38 -9.47 4.34
CA ILE A 348 22.24 -9.04 3.51
C ILE A 348 22.59 -9.15 2.02
N ASN A 349 23.81 -8.79 1.63
CA ASN A 349 24.23 -8.76 0.23
C ASN A 349 24.65 -10.14 -0.31
N ASN A 350 25.29 -10.98 0.51
CA ASN A 350 25.91 -12.24 0.05
C ASN A 350 25.20 -13.51 0.56
N HIS A 351 24.47 -13.41 1.68
CA HIS A 351 23.83 -14.54 2.35
C HIS A 351 22.43 -14.15 2.89
N SER A 352 21.63 -13.48 2.06
CA SER A 352 20.41 -12.79 2.47
C SER A 352 19.39 -13.72 3.14
N GLU A 353 19.38 -14.99 2.73
CA GLU A 353 18.49 -16.04 3.24
C GLU A 353 18.88 -16.46 4.66
N VAL A 354 20.17 -16.47 4.99
CA VAL A 354 20.67 -16.73 6.35
C VAL A 354 20.26 -15.59 7.26
N TYR A 355 20.50 -14.34 6.84
CA TYR A 355 20.15 -13.14 7.62
C TYR A 355 18.64 -13.06 7.90
N LYS A 356 17.80 -13.26 6.88
CA LYS A 356 16.34 -13.29 7.04
C LYS A 356 15.88 -14.40 7.98
N SER A 357 16.52 -15.57 7.90
CA SER A 357 16.21 -16.69 8.79
C SER A 357 16.57 -16.37 10.25
N CYS A 358 17.66 -15.64 10.50
CA CYS A 358 18.00 -15.18 11.84
C CYS A 358 16.90 -14.29 12.44
N VAL A 359 16.43 -13.30 11.68
CA VAL A 359 15.35 -12.39 12.13
C VAL A 359 14.06 -13.16 12.40
N ASN A 360 13.69 -14.10 11.51
CA ASN A 360 12.45 -14.85 11.62
C ASN A 360 12.44 -15.82 12.82
N TYR A 361 13.55 -16.51 13.08
CA TYR A 361 13.60 -17.57 14.10
C TYR A 361 13.97 -17.08 15.50
N PHE A 362 14.71 -15.98 15.59
CA PHE A 362 15.30 -15.48 16.84
C PHE A 362 14.86 -14.02 17.15
N GLY A 363 13.96 -13.47 16.34
CA GLY A 363 13.40 -12.12 16.45
C GLY A 363 14.34 -11.02 15.96
N SER A 364 15.66 -11.21 16.11
CA SER A 364 16.68 -10.30 15.58
C SER A 364 17.97 -11.04 15.25
N TYR A 365 18.79 -10.46 14.36
CA TYR A 365 20.12 -10.98 14.05
C TYR A 365 21.05 -10.95 15.28
N TYR A 366 20.90 -9.93 16.13
CA TYR A 366 21.57 -9.82 17.43
C TYR A 366 21.31 -11.03 18.33
N ASN A 367 20.04 -11.36 18.55
CA ASN A 367 19.65 -12.48 19.40
C ASN A 367 20.17 -13.81 18.84
N ALA A 368 20.12 -13.98 17.51
CA ALA A 368 20.64 -15.19 16.87
C ALA A 368 22.14 -15.39 17.16
N LEU A 369 22.96 -14.35 17.00
CA LEU A 369 24.40 -14.43 17.24
C LEU A 369 24.73 -14.67 18.72
N ASN A 370 24.06 -13.98 19.63
CA ASN A 370 24.21 -14.21 21.07
C ASN A 370 23.83 -15.63 21.49
N GLU A 371 22.72 -16.17 20.96
CA GLU A 371 22.28 -17.54 21.23
C GLU A 371 23.29 -18.59 20.73
N PHE A 372 24.07 -18.25 19.70
CA PHE A 372 25.11 -19.12 19.15
C PHE A 372 26.50 -18.91 19.77
N GLY A 373 26.62 -18.03 20.77
CA GLY A 373 27.89 -17.71 21.43
C GLY A 373 28.84 -16.88 20.56
N ILE A 374 28.34 -16.25 19.49
CA ILE A 374 29.10 -15.33 18.66
C ILE A 374 28.87 -13.93 19.23
N ASP A 375 29.91 -13.29 19.74
CA ASP A 375 29.81 -11.95 20.32
C ASP A 375 29.43 -10.94 19.23
N TYR A 376 28.16 -10.53 19.23
CA TYR A 376 27.66 -9.54 18.28
C TYR A 376 28.42 -8.22 18.37
N THR A 377 28.89 -7.83 19.56
CA THR A 377 29.57 -6.54 19.73
C THR A 377 30.89 -6.49 18.98
N SER A 378 31.64 -7.60 18.93
CA SER A 378 32.81 -7.75 18.07
C SER A 378 32.51 -7.65 16.56
N ILE A 379 31.27 -7.93 16.14
CA ILE A 379 30.82 -7.88 14.73
C ILE A 379 30.34 -6.48 14.32
N ILE A 380 29.71 -5.73 15.24
CA ILE A 380 29.23 -4.36 14.99
C ILE A 380 30.23 -3.26 15.36
N MET A 381 31.37 -3.60 15.93
CA MET A 381 32.43 -2.65 16.30
C MET A 381 32.94 -1.81 15.11
N ASP A 382 32.61 -2.17 13.87
CA ASP A 382 32.89 -1.38 12.66
C ASP A 382 31.94 -0.19 12.38
N ASN A 383 31.06 0.27 13.30
CA ASN A 383 30.20 1.45 12.99
C ASN A 383 30.02 2.50 14.11
N PRO A 384 29.85 2.17 15.40
CA PRO A 384 29.88 3.16 16.48
C PRO A 384 31.31 3.59 16.82
N LEU A 385 32.25 2.62 16.84
CA LEU A 385 33.66 2.86 17.08
C LEU A 385 34.26 3.63 15.90
N GLU A 386 33.96 3.26 14.65
CA GLU A 386 34.41 3.98 13.45
C GLU A 386 33.89 5.43 13.39
N ARG A 387 32.63 5.70 13.78
CA ARG A 387 32.14 7.08 13.89
C ARG A 387 32.84 7.86 15.00
N SER A 388 33.13 7.23 16.14
CA SER A 388 33.90 7.84 17.21
C SER A 388 35.38 8.07 16.82
N LYS A 389 35.98 7.13 16.08
CA LYS A 389 37.35 7.20 15.55
C LYS A 389 37.47 8.23 14.44
N GLY A 390 36.44 8.41 13.61
CA GLY A 390 36.35 9.52 12.64
C GLY A 390 36.37 10.87 13.35
N LEU A 391 35.55 11.05 14.39
CA LEU A 391 35.57 12.26 15.21
C LEU A 391 36.90 12.47 15.96
N ILE A 392 37.55 11.39 16.41
CA ILE A 392 38.89 11.47 17.02
C ILE A 392 39.94 11.87 15.96
N LEU A 393 39.87 11.29 14.75
CA LEU A 393 40.75 11.63 13.65
C LEU A 393 40.58 13.10 13.23
N GLU A 394 39.34 13.60 13.14
CA GLU A 394 39.04 15.02 12.88
C GLU A 394 39.73 15.91 13.92
N LYS A 395 39.63 15.58 15.21
CA LYS A 395 40.30 16.33 16.28
C LYS A 395 41.83 16.28 16.20
N ILE A 396 42.41 15.15 15.78
CA ILE A 396 43.85 15.05 15.58
C ILE A 396 44.29 15.89 14.36
N ILE A 397 43.48 15.91 13.29
CA ILE A 397 43.71 16.78 12.13
C ILE A 397 43.65 18.26 12.53
N GLU A 398 42.72 18.66 13.39
CA GLU A 398 42.67 20.02 13.96
C GLU A 398 43.98 20.37 14.67
N LYS A 399 44.47 19.50 15.57
CA LYS A 399 45.76 19.68 16.25
C LYS A 399 46.92 19.83 15.28
N VAL A 400 46.95 19.01 14.22
CA VAL A 400 47.97 19.10 13.17
C VAL A 400 47.89 20.45 12.46
N PHE A 401 46.70 20.88 12.04
CA PHE A 401 46.49 22.17 11.39
C PHE A 401 46.86 23.36 12.26
N ASP A 402 46.54 23.31 13.54
CA ASP A 402 46.93 24.34 14.51
C ASP A 402 48.45 24.44 14.63
N CYS A 403 49.15 23.29 14.71
CA CYS A 403 50.62 23.24 14.73
C CYS A 403 51.25 23.76 13.44
N LEU A 404 50.58 23.58 12.31
CA LEU A 404 51.00 24.04 10.99
C LEU A 404 50.55 25.48 10.68
N SER A 405 49.87 26.16 11.60
CA SER A 405 49.31 27.51 11.39
C SER A 405 48.37 27.59 10.17
N VAL A 406 47.64 26.51 9.89
CA VAL A 406 46.63 26.45 8.84
C VAL A 406 45.36 27.12 9.33
N THR A 407 44.78 28.02 8.54
CA THR A 407 43.47 28.62 8.83
C THR A 407 42.38 27.81 8.14
N TYR A 408 41.41 27.33 8.93
CA TYR A 408 40.35 26.46 8.45
C TYR A 408 38.97 26.79 9.06
N ILE A 409 37.91 26.31 8.42
CA ILE A 409 36.53 26.37 8.89
C ILE A 409 35.98 24.95 8.96
N THR A 410 35.35 24.58 10.09
CA THR A 410 34.66 23.29 10.28
C THR A 410 33.13 23.48 10.20
N GLN A 411 32.41 22.41 9.86
CA GLN A 411 30.93 22.34 9.91
C GLN A 411 30.17 23.38 9.05
N GLU A 412 30.83 24.03 8.09
CA GLU A 412 30.20 25.04 7.24
C GLU A 412 29.30 24.38 6.17
N ARG A 413 28.00 24.67 6.24
CA ARG A 413 27.02 24.18 5.27
C ARG A 413 27.09 24.97 3.97
N THR A 414 27.40 24.29 2.89
CA THR A 414 27.39 24.88 1.54
C THR A 414 26.11 24.47 0.83
N HIS A 415 25.28 25.45 0.48
CA HIS A 415 24.08 25.22 -0.31
C HIS A 415 24.45 25.01 -1.78
N ILE A 416 23.90 23.97 -2.40
CA ILE A 416 24.25 23.59 -3.78
C ILE A 416 23.04 23.64 -4.72
N SER A 417 21.89 23.13 -4.30
CA SER A 417 20.62 23.13 -5.05
C SER A 417 19.44 22.89 -4.11
N ASP A 418 18.20 22.96 -4.61
CA ASP A 418 16.97 22.72 -3.83
C ASP A 418 17.12 21.50 -2.88
N ASP A 419 17.11 21.79 -1.58
CA ASP A 419 17.24 20.86 -0.45
C ASP A 419 18.56 20.06 -0.32
N VAL A 420 19.61 20.36 -1.09
CA VAL A 420 20.92 19.67 -1.01
C VAL A 420 21.99 20.56 -0.39
N TRP A 421 22.47 20.13 0.78
CA TRP A 421 23.56 20.76 1.53
C TRP A 421 24.76 19.82 1.62
N ILE A 422 25.95 20.37 1.42
CA ILE A 422 27.20 19.64 1.62
C ILE A 422 28.04 20.31 2.69
N ILE A 423 28.59 19.46 3.55
CA ILE A 423 29.44 19.83 4.67
C ILE A 423 30.73 19.00 4.51
N PRO A 424 31.85 19.61 4.08
CA PRO A 424 33.17 19.00 4.24
C PRO A 424 33.59 19.06 5.71
N ASP A 425 34.52 18.19 6.11
CA ASP A 425 35.05 18.21 7.48
C ASP A 425 35.83 19.51 7.73
N PHE A 426 36.64 19.94 6.75
CA PHE A 426 37.35 21.21 6.79
C PHE A 426 37.31 21.97 5.46
N LYS A 427 37.33 23.30 5.55
CA LYS A 427 37.65 24.18 4.42
C LYS A 427 38.87 25.02 4.76
N ILE A 428 39.92 24.91 3.94
CA ILE A 428 41.15 25.68 4.16
C ILE A 428 41.03 27.04 3.48
N THR A 429 41.33 28.09 4.24
CA THR A 429 41.34 29.48 3.76
C THR A 429 42.76 30.03 3.62
N LYS A 430 43.72 29.52 4.39
CA LYS A 430 45.13 29.92 4.32
C LYS A 430 46.05 28.83 4.86
N MET A 431 47.16 28.57 4.16
CA MET A 431 48.25 27.71 4.63
C MET A 431 49.59 28.15 4.00
N ASP A 432 50.70 27.57 4.45
CA ASP A 432 52.02 27.89 3.89
C ASP A 432 52.26 27.29 2.49
N MET A 433 53.27 27.80 1.80
CA MET A 433 53.58 27.38 0.42
C MET A 433 54.05 25.93 0.31
N ASN A 434 54.67 25.38 1.35
CA ASN A 434 55.12 24.00 1.35
C ASN A 434 53.94 23.02 1.40
N LEU A 435 52.89 23.36 2.16
CA LEU A 435 51.64 22.63 2.20
C LEU A 435 50.86 22.75 0.89
N HIS A 436 50.88 23.91 0.23
CA HIS A 436 50.33 24.05 -1.14
C HIS A 436 51.00 23.10 -2.13
N ASN A 437 52.33 22.93 -2.03
CA ASN A 437 53.06 21.98 -2.86
C ASN A 437 52.66 20.52 -2.55
N LEU A 438 52.55 20.16 -1.27
CA LEU A 438 52.11 18.82 -0.86
C LEU A 438 50.70 18.50 -1.37
N PHE A 439 49.78 19.47 -1.26
CA PHE A 439 48.36 19.30 -1.61
C PHE A 439 48.10 19.42 -3.13
N LYS A 440 49.11 19.87 -3.89
CA LYS A 440 48.99 20.29 -5.30
C LYS A 440 47.84 21.27 -5.48
N SER A 441 47.91 22.38 -4.77
CA SER A 441 46.95 23.47 -4.85
C SER A 441 47.63 24.82 -5.01
N SER A 442 46.87 25.79 -5.52
CA SER A 442 47.32 27.18 -5.63
C SER A 442 46.96 27.98 -4.37
N PRO A 443 47.72 29.03 -4.00
CA PRO A 443 47.44 29.87 -2.82
C PRO A 443 46.05 30.50 -2.76
N ASN A 444 45.44 30.75 -3.93
CA ASN A 444 44.11 31.35 -4.05
C ASN A 444 42.99 30.32 -4.26
N GLN A 445 43.29 29.02 -4.28
CA GLN A 445 42.33 27.97 -4.57
C GLN A 445 41.59 27.55 -3.29
N LYS A 446 40.27 27.43 -3.34
CA LYS A 446 39.49 26.94 -2.20
C LYS A 446 39.66 25.43 -2.06
N LEU A 447 40.18 24.98 -0.91
CA LEU A 447 40.35 23.55 -0.63
C LEU A 447 39.30 23.06 0.35
N TRP A 448 38.68 21.94 0.00
CA TRP A 448 37.82 21.17 0.90
C TRP A 448 38.56 19.91 1.31
N ILE A 449 38.45 19.56 2.58
CA ILE A 449 39.08 18.39 3.16
C ILE A 449 38.02 17.49 3.77
N ASP A 450 38.15 16.21 3.49
CA ASP A 450 37.31 15.17 4.03
C ASP A 450 38.22 14.08 4.63
N SER A 451 37.99 13.75 5.89
CA SER A 451 38.80 12.83 6.68
C SER A 451 38.29 11.40 6.54
N LYS A 452 39.22 10.45 6.46
CA LYS A 452 38.89 9.03 6.27
C LYS A 452 39.80 8.14 7.11
N LEU A 453 39.24 7.12 7.75
CA LEU A 453 40.05 6.17 8.52
C LEU A 453 40.92 5.28 7.62
N SER A 454 40.54 5.09 6.36
CA SER A 454 41.36 4.37 5.39
C SER A 454 41.30 4.96 3.97
N TYR A 455 42.39 4.77 3.23
CA TYR A 455 42.54 5.10 1.82
C TYR A 455 41.47 4.42 0.94
N TRP A 456 41.15 3.15 1.21
CA TRP A 456 40.19 2.37 0.43
C TRP A 456 38.76 2.90 0.53
N THR A 457 38.41 3.54 1.66
CA THR A 457 37.11 4.19 1.87
C THR A 457 36.90 5.37 0.94
N CYS A 458 37.97 6.00 0.43
CA CYS A 458 37.90 7.10 -0.53
C CYS A 458 37.33 6.68 -1.89
N PHE A 459 37.47 5.40 -2.27
CA PHE A 459 37.09 4.88 -3.60
C PHE A 459 35.81 4.05 -3.60
N THR A 460 35.43 3.47 -2.46
CA THR A 460 34.21 2.66 -2.33
C THR A 460 32.99 3.49 -1.93
N SER A 461 33.19 4.71 -1.44
CA SER A 461 32.10 5.61 -1.07
C SER A 461 31.73 6.52 -2.24
N ASN A 462 30.44 6.77 -2.45
CA ASN A 462 29.93 7.80 -3.39
C ASN A 462 30.38 9.24 -3.02
N THR A 463 31.31 9.39 -2.07
CA THR A 463 31.88 10.64 -1.57
C THR A 463 32.59 11.42 -2.69
N HIS A 464 33.27 10.75 -3.62
CA HIS A 464 33.79 11.41 -4.83
C HIS A 464 32.68 12.16 -5.59
N ASN A 465 31.58 11.46 -5.89
CA ASN A 465 30.44 12.01 -6.62
C ASN A 465 29.73 13.11 -5.82
N LYS A 466 29.80 13.06 -4.49
CA LYS A 466 29.24 14.08 -3.59
C LYS A 466 29.94 15.43 -3.79
N TYR A 467 31.27 15.47 -3.92
CA TYR A 467 32.03 16.73 -3.84
C TYR A 467 32.53 17.28 -5.19
N LYS A 468 32.78 16.41 -6.19
CA LYS A 468 33.51 16.73 -7.43
C LYS A 468 33.02 17.99 -8.18
N ASP A 469 31.72 18.23 -8.17
CA ASP A 469 31.09 19.31 -8.93
C ASP A 469 30.93 20.62 -8.12
N HIS A 470 31.33 20.62 -6.84
CA HIS A 470 31.02 21.70 -5.90
C HIS A 470 32.25 22.30 -5.20
N CYS A 471 33.44 21.70 -5.38
CA CYS A 471 34.70 22.23 -4.86
C CYS A 471 35.72 22.49 -5.98
N GLU A 472 36.59 23.48 -5.77
CA GLU A 472 37.73 23.76 -6.66
C GLU A 472 38.84 22.71 -6.49
N LYS A 473 39.09 22.27 -5.25
CA LYS A 473 39.99 21.17 -4.90
C LYS A 473 39.43 20.38 -3.72
N LEU A 474 39.45 19.06 -3.83
CA LEU A 474 39.15 18.12 -2.74
C LEU A 474 40.42 17.40 -2.31
N VAL A 475 40.66 17.35 -1.01
CA VAL A 475 41.75 16.60 -0.40
C VAL A 475 41.17 15.58 0.57
N PHE A 476 41.47 14.31 0.35
CA PHE A 476 41.18 13.29 1.35
C PHE A 476 42.40 13.11 2.25
N ILE A 477 42.23 13.36 3.54
CA ILE A 477 43.25 13.01 4.54
C ILE A 477 42.87 11.69 5.16
N TYR A 478 43.75 10.70 5.06
CA TYR A 478 43.48 9.35 5.58
C TYR A 478 44.51 8.86 6.60
N LEU A 479 44.04 7.98 7.49
CA LEU A 479 44.87 7.39 8.55
C LEU A 479 45.59 6.10 8.10
N ARG A 480 44.90 5.17 7.42
CA ARG A 480 45.40 3.84 7.03
C ARG A 480 45.48 3.67 5.52
N GLY A 481 46.55 3.09 4.99
CA GLY A 481 46.63 2.72 3.57
C GLY A 481 47.94 3.13 2.92
N HIS A 482 47.88 3.54 1.65
CA HIS A 482 49.05 3.80 0.83
C HIS A 482 49.98 4.85 1.48
N GLU A 483 51.28 4.59 1.53
CA GLU A 483 52.24 5.42 2.30
C GLU A 483 52.67 6.71 1.59
N LYS A 484 52.14 7.00 0.39
CA LYS A 484 52.52 8.17 -0.40
C LYS A 484 51.30 8.94 -0.88
N PRO A 485 51.40 10.29 -0.97
CA PRO A 485 50.36 11.09 -1.59
C PRO A 485 50.02 10.59 -2.98
N GLU A 486 48.74 10.40 -3.25
CA GLU A 486 48.25 10.00 -4.57
C GLU A 486 47.44 11.13 -5.19
N TYR A 487 47.82 11.49 -6.41
CA TYR A 487 47.23 12.60 -7.14
C TYR A 487 46.28 12.04 -8.19
N ILE A 488 45.02 11.84 -7.79
CA ILE A 488 44.00 11.22 -8.64
C ILE A 488 43.76 12.07 -9.90
N ASN A 489 43.63 13.40 -9.73
CA ASN A 489 43.50 14.36 -10.83
C ASN A 489 43.73 15.81 -10.33
N ASP A 490 43.62 16.78 -11.23
CA ASP A 490 43.81 18.21 -10.92
C ASP A 490 42.88 18.73 -9.81
N LYS A 491 41.72 18.11 -9.62
CA LYS A 491 40.75 18.47 -8.58
C LYS A 491 40.84 17.63 -7.31
N MET A 492 41.58 16.52 -7.29
CA MET A 492 41.54 15.55 -6.18
C MET A 492 42.92 15.04 -5.77
N THR A 493 43.20 15.12 -4.47
CA THR A 493 44.46 14.62 -3.87
C THR A 493 44.15 13.74 -2.65
N ASN A 494 44.84 12.62 -2.51
CA ASN A 494 44.80 11.75 -1.35
C ASN A 494 46.11 11.89 -0.56
N ILE A 495 46.04 12.15 0.74
CA ILE A 495 47.22 12.37 1.60
C ILE A 495 47.09 11.54 2.86
N CYS A 496 48.13 10.76 3.15
CA CYS A 496 48.25 10.09 4.42
C CYS A 496 48.57 11.11 5.51
N ILE A 497 47.90 11.08 6.66
CA ILE A 497 48.08 12.10 7.70
C ILE A 497 49.52 12.15 8.24
N PHE A 498 50.25 11.03 8.20
CA PHE A 498 51.66 10.97 8.59
C PHE A 498 52.57 11.86 7.71
N GLU A 499 52.17 12.16 6.47
CA GLU A 499 52.90 13.07 5.57
C GLU A 499 52.87 14.53 6.02
N LEU A 500 51.97 14.88 6.95
CA LEU A 500 51.89 16.22 7.54
C LEU A 500 52.87 16.41 8.70
N LEU A 501 53.26 15.33 9.37
CA LEU A 501 54.09 15.39 10.58
C LEU A 501 55.48 16.01 10.34
N PRO A 502 56.19 15.76 9.23
CA PRO A 502 57.48 16.40 8.95
C PRO A 502 57.42 17.93 8.88
N TYR A 503 56.24 18.51 8.62
CA TYR A 503 56.05 19.96 8.53
C TYR A 503 55.83 20.62 9.91
N ILE A 504 55.57 19.83 10.96
CA ILE A 504 55.45 20.32 12.33
C ILE A 504 56.85 20.57 12.90
N LYS A 505 57.16 21.84 13.15
CA LYS A 505 58.48 22.29 13.66
C LYS A 505 58.71 21.95 15.13
N ASP A 506 57.64 21.90 15.91
CA ASP A 506 57.66 21.57 17.34
C ASP A 506 57.79 20.05 17.52
N GLU A 507 58.98 19.59 17.90
CA GLU A 507 59.28 18.16 17.98
C GLU A 507 58.46 17.42 19.05
N GLU A 508 58.15 18.09 20.16
CA GLU A 508 57.39 17.52 21.26
C GLU A 508 55.93 17.29 20.82
N LYS A 509 55.30 18.30 20.23
CA LYS A 509 53.95 18.18 19.67
C LYS A 509 53.88 17.18 18.51
N ARG A 510 54.90 17.16 17.65
CA ARG A 510 55.01 16.17 16.56
C ARG A 510 55.02 14.75 17.13
N HIS A 511 55.77 14.51 18.20
CA HIS A 511 55.84 13.21 18.86
C HIS A 511 54.52 12.83 19.54
N GLU A 512 53.89 13.75 20.26
CA GLU A 512 52.58 13.56 20.89
C GLU A 512 51.50 13.17 19.87
N ILE A 513 51.39 13.94 18.79
CA ILE A 513 50.44 13.67 17.70
C ILE A 513 50.72 12.32 17.05
N ASN A 514 51.99 11.97 16.82
CA ASN A 514 52.35 10.67 16.25
C ASN A 514 51.91 9.51 17.16
N ILE A 515 52.05 9.64 18.48
CA ILE A 515 51.57 8.64 19.44
C ILE A 515 50.03 8.54 19.38
N GLU A 516 49.31 9.65 19.32
CA GLU A 516 47.85 9.64 19.20
C GLU A 516 47.38 8.93 17.92
N LEU A 517 48.07 9.17 16.81
CA LEU A 517 47.80 8.50 15.53
C LEU A 517 48.11 7.00 15.57
N LEU A 518 49.23 6.60 16.17
CA LEU A 518 49.58 5.19 16.35
C LEU A 518 48.58 4.46 17.26
N LYS A 519 48.14 5.09 18.36
CA LYS A 519 47.06 4.54 19.21
C LYS A 519 45.75 4.37 18.44
N LEU A 520 45.41 5.33 17.58
CA LEU A 520 44.23 5.22 16.71
C LEU A 520 44.39 4.14 15.63
N LEU A 521 45.62 3.75 15.30
CA LEU A 521 45.95 2.62 14.43
C LEU A 521 45.87 1.25 15.15
N GLU A 522 46.34 1.16 16.40
CA GLU A 522 46.58 -0.08 17.17
C GLU A 522 45.32 -0.87 17.61
N ASP A 523 44.11 -0.30 17.57
CA ASP A 523 42.85 -0.99 17.95
C ASP A 523 42.37 -2.05 16.92
N ASN A 524 43.23 -2.99 16.55
CA ASN A 524 42.89 -4.24 15.84
C ASN A 524 43.51 -5.42 16.61
N PRO A 525 42.72 -6.29 17.27
CA PRO A 525 43.23 -7.57 17.74
C PRO A 525 43.38 -8.50 16.53
N LYS A 526 44.47 -8.34 15.79
CA LYS A 526 45.05 -9.37 14.93
C LYS A 526 46.58 -9.31 14.98
N GLU A 527 47.11 -9.50 16.17
CA GLU A 527 48.37 -10.21 16.34
C GLU A 527 48.07 -11.46 17.17
N ASN A 528 48.11 -12.62 16.52
CA ASN A 528 48.57 -13.88 17.08
C ASN A 528 48.68 -14.92 15.95
N ASN A 529 49.94 -15.16 15.57
CA ASN A 529 50.54 -16.27 14.82
C ASN A 529 50.16 -16.50 13.35
#